data_AF-A0A7D9N0B6-F1
#
_entry.id   AF-A0A7D9N0B6-F1
#
_cell.length_a   1.000
_cell.length_b   1.000
_cell.length_c   1.000
_cell.angle_alpha   90.00
_cell.angle_beta   90.00
_cell.angle_gamma   90.00
#
_symmetry.space_group_name_H-M   'P 1'
#
loop_
_entity.id
_entity.type
_entity.pdbx_description
1 polymer ?
#
loop_
_entity_poly.entity_id
_entity_poly.type
_entity_poly.pdbx_seq_one_letter_code
_entity_poly.pdbx_strand_id
1 'polypeptide(L)'
;MSLGMSYKPNPNAQHPVSNPGLQAGSAHSPSTSMASTAQYRQLVNDYGPPSLGYTQVSNSNQVPQSKYAELLAIIEELGKEIRPTYAGSKSAMERLKRGIIHARGLVRECLAETERNARS
;
A
#
# COMPACT_ATOMS: atom_id res chain seq x y z
N MET A 1 -55.04 21.11 17.75
CA MET A 1 -54.75 22.36 17.01
C MET A 1 -53.55 22.07 16.12
N SER A 2 -53.60 22.44 14.84
CA SER A 2 -52.55 22.18 13.82
C SER A 2 -51.31 23.07 14.09
N LEU A 3 -50.07 22.90 13.60
CA LEU A 3 -49.49 22.45 12.31
C LEU A 3 -48.08 21.84 12.58
N GLY A 4 -47.41 21.04 11.73
CA GLY A 4 -47.66 20.74 10.31
C GLY A 4 -46.57 21.27 9.37
N MET A 5 -45.28 21.03 9.65
CA MET A 5 -44.16 21.51 8.81
C MET A 5 -43.65 20.44 7.85
N SER A 6 -44.17 20.48 6.62
CA SER A 6 -43.79 19.58 5.52
C SER A 6 -42.80 20.27 4.58
N TYR A 7 -41.56 19.77 4.50
CA TYR A 7 -40.57 20.27 3.56
C TYR A 7 -40.69 19.56 2.21
N LYS A 8 -40.85 20.35 1.15
CA LYS A 8 -41.18 19.90 -0.20
C LYS A 8 -39.91 19.84 -1.05
N PRO A 9 -39.68 18.78 -1.86
CA PRO A 9 -38.49 18.70 -2.72
C PRO A 9 -38.61 19.69 -3.89
N ASN A 10 -37.48 20.19 -4.38
CA ASN A 10 -37.43 21.12 -5.53
C ASN A 10 -36.98 20.39 -6.81
N PRO A 11 -37.89 20.10 -7.76
CA PRO A 11 -37.52 19.56 -9.05
C PRO A 11 -37.18 20.68 -10.04
N ASN A 12 -36.01 20.55 -10.68
CA ASN A 12 -35.69 21.15 -11.97
C ASN A 12 -35.60 22.70 -12.07
N ALA A 13 -34.37 23.22 -12.05
CA ALA A 13 -34.02 24.52 -12.64
C ALA A 13 -32.64 24.42 -13.30
N GLN A 14 -32.59 24.55 -14.64
CA GLN A 14 -31.42 24.29 -15.48
C GLN A 14 -31.11 25.49 -16.40
N HIS A 15 -29.89 26.03 -16.32
CA HIS A 15 -29.13 26.76 -17.37
C HIS A 15 -29.76 28.01 -18.04
N PRO A 16 -29.01 28.79 -18.86
CA PRO A 16 -27.62 29.24 -18.75
C PRO A 16 -27.50 30.79 -18.81
N VAL A 17 -26.30 31.35 -18.61
CA VAL A 17 -25.99 32.69 -19.15
C VAL A 17 -24.57 32.75 -19.71
N SER A 18 -24.45 33.22 -20.95
CA SER A 18 -23.21 33.39 -21.69
C SER A 18 -22.58 34.75 -21.36
N ASN A 19 -21.25 34.88 -21.50
CA ASN A 19 -20.64 36.18 -21.82
C ASN A 19 -19.32 36.02 -22.60
N PRO A 20 -18.90 37.01 -23.42
CA PRO A 20 -17.99 36.78 -24.55
C PRO A 20 -16.54 37.21 -24.30
N GLY A 21 -15.63 36.68 -25.13
CA GLY A 21 -14.18 36.73 -24.91
C GLY A 21 -13.41 37.97 -25.40
N LEU A 22 -12.08 37.85 -25.29
CA LEU A 22 -10.96 38.53 -25.99
C LEU A 22 -9.67 37.98 -25.33
N GLN A 23 -8.93 37.04 -25.93
CA GLN A 23 -7.92 37.19 -27.01
C GLN A 23 -6.52 37.60 -26.50
N ALA A 24 -5.52 36.71 -26.68
CA ALA A 24 -4.12 36.95 -27.12
C ALA A 24 -3.22 35.77 -26.69
N GLY A 25 -2.13 35.52 -27.42
CA GLY A 25 -1.16 34.47 -27.07
C GLY A 25 0.28 34.79 -27.50
N SER A 26 1.19 33.87 -27.16
CA SER A 26 2.55 33.69 -27.72
C SER A 26 3.70 34.62 -27.25
N ALA A 27 4.68 34.07 -26.49
CA ALA A 27 6.13 34.29 -26.62
C ALA A 27 6.96 33.40 -25.63
N HIS A 28 8.26 33.17 -25.92
CA HIS A 28 9.16 32.22 -25.22
C HIS A 28 10.22 32.88 -24.28
N SER A 29 10.55 32.18 -23.17
CA SER A 29 11.89 31.92 -22.52
C SER A 29 12.92 33.07 -22.24
N PRO A 30 13.99 32.92 -21.39
CA PRO A 30 14.48 31.77 -20.59
C PRO A 30 14.95 32.05 -19.12
N SER A 31 15.35 30.97 -18.41
CA SER A 31 16.38 30.83 -17.34
C SER A 31 16.19 31.31 -15.87
N THR A 32 16.52 30.38 -14.94
CA THR A 32 16.99 30.54 -13.53
C THR A 32 16.14 31.42 -12.57
N SER A 33 15.69 31.02 -11.37
CA SER A 33 15.96 29.90 -10.46
C SER A 33 14.84 29.89 -9.37
N MET A 34 14.72 29.01 -8.34
CA MET A 34 15.59 27.98 -7.76
C MET A 34 14.73 26.81 -7.17
N ALA A 35 15.15 26.20 -6.05
CA ALA A 35 14.57 25.04 -5.38
C ALA A 35 13.31 25.27 -4.50
N SER A 36 12.34 24.33 -4.54
CA SER A 36 12.15 23.34 -3.47
C SER A 36 10.80 22.59 -3.58
N THR A 37 10.79 21.44 -4.26
CA THR A 37 9.74 20.41 -4.11
C THR A 37 10.22 19.03 -4.57
N ALA A 38 11.17 18.98 -5.51
CA ALA A 38 11.79 17.75 -5.99
C ALA A 38 12.48 16.91 -4.89
N GLN A 39 13.02 17.55 -3.84
CA GLN A 39 13.75 16.82 -2.78
C GLN A 39 12.86 15.87 -1.96
N TYR A 40 11.57 16.18 -1.78
CA TYR A 40 10.68 15.30 -1.00
C TYR A 40 10.25 14.03 -1.75
N ARG A 41 10.33 14.04 -3.10
CA ARG A 41 10.00 12.86 -3.92
C ARG A 41 11.12 11.82 -3.96
N GLN A 42 12.38 12.23 -3.76
CA GLN A 42 13.52 11.29 -3.71
C GLN A 42 13.56 10.53 -2.38
N LEU A 43 13.24 11.18 -1.25
CA LEU A 43 13.33 10.60 0.10
C LEU A 43 12.30 9.50 0.42
N VAL A 44 11.29 9.29 -0.42
CA VAL A 44 10.19 8.33 -0.17
C VAL A 44 10.16 7.14 -1.13
N ASN A 45 11.11 7.05 -2.07
CA ASN A 45 11.01 6.16 -3.22
C ASN A 45 12.06 5.04 -3.27
N ASP A 46 12.83 4.86 -2.18
CA ASP A 46 13.94 3.89 -2.08
C ASP A 46 13.48 2.42 -1.95
N TYR A 47 12.22 2.19 -1.58
CA TYR A 47 11.59 0.85 -1.60
C TYR A 47 11.12 0.47 -3.01
N GLY A 48 12.03 0.49 -3.97
CA GLY A 48 11.82 -0.13 -5.27
C GLY A 48 11.63 -1.65 -5.13
N PRO A 49 10.74 -2.29 -5.91
CA PRO A 49 10.54 -3.72 -5.83
C PRO A 49 11.85 -4.46 -6.19
N PRO A 50 12.20 -5.57 -5.50
CA PRO A 50 13.38 -6.34 -5.85
C PRO A 50 13.23 -6.88 -7.27
N SER A 51 14.04 -6.36 -8.19
CA SER A 51 14.09 -6.89 -9.55
C SER A 51 14.52 -8.36 -9.50
N LEU A 52 13.77 -9.23 -10.20
CA LEU A 52 13.91 -10.69 -10.15
C LEU A 52 15.15 -11.19 -10.95
N GLY A 53 16.30 -10.57 -10.73
CA GLY A 53 17.57 -10.87 -11.36
C GLY A 53 18.39 -11.87 -10.56
N TYR A 54 17.96 -13.13 -10.51
CA TYR A 54 18.74 -14.20 -9.89
C TYR A 54 19.95 -14.57 -10.77
N THR A 55 21.07 -13.86 -10.59
CA THR A 55 22.38 -14.47 -10.85
C THR A 55 22.69 -15.44 -9.73
N GLN A 56 22.65 -16.74 -10.04
CA GLN A 56 22.91 -17.81 -9.09
C GLN A 56 24.39 -17.81 -8.66
N VAL A 57 24.71 -17.08 -7.58
CA VAL A 57 25.98 -17.25 -6.85
C VAL A 57 25.74 -18.22 -5.70
N SER A 58 26.19 -19.45 -5.92
CA SER A 58 26.13 -20.55 -4.96
C SER A 58 26.85 -20.19 -3.67
N ASN A 59 26.10 -20.01 -2.58
CA ASN A 59 26.63 -19.95 -1.22
C ASN A 59 25.69 -20.71 -0.28
N SER A 60 26.11 -21.90 0.14
CA SER A 60 25.33 -22.91 0.88
C SER A 60 25.05 -22.55 2.35
N ASN A 61 24.91 -21.27 2.65
CA ASN A 61 24.64 -20.73 3.98
C ASN A 61 23.55 -19.64 3.97
N GLN A 62 22.84 -19.49 2.84
CA GLN A 62 21.64 -18.68 2.78
C GLN A 62 20.52 -19.44 3.50
N VAL A 63 19.98 -18.84 4.59
CA VAL A 63 18.62 -19.16 5.04
C VAL A 63 17.74 -19.13 3.78
N PRO A 64 16.93 -20.16 3.49
CA PRO A 64 16.21 -20.23 2.22
C PRO A 64 15.46 -18.92 1.98
N GLN A 65 15.90 -18.15 0.97
CA GLN A 65 15.39 -16.81 0.67
C GLN A 65 13.85 -16.84 0.57
N SER A 66 13.32 -17.96 0.06
CA SER A 66 11.92 -18.37 0.06
C SER A 66 11.25 -18.36 1.44
N LYS A 67 11.80 -19.02 2.47
CA LYS A 67 11.19 -19.06 3.83
C LYS A 67 11.13 -17.65 4.45
N TYR A 68 12.13 -16.81 4.24
CA TYR A 68 12.12 -15.42 4.72
C TYR A 68 11.13 -14.54 3.92
N ALA A 69 11.12 -14.66 2.60
CA ALA A 69 10.17 -13.94 1.74
C ALA A 69 8.71 -14.33 2.01
N GLU A 70 8.44 -15.61 2.25
CA GLU A 70 7.12 -16.12 2.65
C GLU A 70 6.69 -15.55 4.01
N LEU A 71 7.59 -15.48 4.99
CA LEU A 71 7.30 -14.86 6.28
C LEU A 71 6.95 -13.37 6.13
N LEU A 72 7.68 -12.62 5.29
CA LEU A 72 7.36 -11.23 4.98
C LEU A 72 5.98 -11.08 4.33
N ALA A 73 5.64 -11.95 3.37
CA ALA A 73 4.33 -11.94 2.72
C ALA A 73 3.19 -12.20 3.72
N ILE A 74 3.35 -13.16 4.63
CA ILE A 74 2.38 -13.44 5.70
C ILE A 74 2.21 -12.22 6.62
N ILE A 75 3.31 -11.54 6.99
CA ILE A 75 3.26 -10.33 7.83
C ILE A 75 2.51 -9.20 7.11
N GLU A 76 2.73 -9.00 5.81
CA GLU A 76 2.01 -7.99 5.03
C GLU A 76 0.50 -8.29 4.94
N GLU A 77 0.11 -9.55 4.72
CA GLU A 77 -1.30 -9.96 4.74
C GLU A 77 -1.94 -9.78 6.12
N LEU A 78 -1.24 -10.18 7.20
CA LEU A 78 -1.73 -9.98 8.56
C LEU A 78 -2.02 -8.51 8.85
N GLY A 79 -1.18 -7.59 8.38
CA GLY A 79 -1.38 -6.15 8.52
C GLY A 79 -2.68 -5.64 7.88
N LYS A 80 -3.08 -6.22 6.74
CA LYS A 80 -4.33 -5.86 6.03
C LYS A 80 -5.57 -6.28 6.83
N GLU A 81 -5.53 -7.45 7.48
CA GLU A 81 -6.66 -8.00 8.22
C GLU A 81 -6.90 -7.34 9.60
N ILE A 82 -5.97 -6.55 10.13
CA ILE A 82 -6.10 -5.87 11.44
C ILE A 82 -7.35 -4.97 11.50
N ARG A 83 -7.49 -4.01 10.57
CA ARG A 83 -8.61 -3.05 10.60
C ARG A 83 -9.97 -3.72 10.44
N PRO A 84 -10.19 -4.64 9.47
CA PRO A 84 -11.44 -5.39 9.36
C PRO A 84 -11.74 -6.27 10.59
N THR A 85 -10.72 -6.82 11.26
CA THR A 85 -10.91 -7.60 12.48
C THR A 85 -11.45 -6.75 13.63
N TYR A 86 -10.89 -5.55 13.85
CA TYR A 86 -11.43 -4.61 14.85
C TYR A 86 -12.82 -4.07 14.50
N ALA A 87 -13.18 -4.03 13.21
CA ALA A 87 -14.55 -3.74 12.75
C ALA A 87 -15.52 -4.95 12.90
N GLY A 88 -15.10 -6.06 13.51
CA GLY A 88 -15.95 -7.22 13.79
C GLY A 88 -16.07 -8.23 12.64
N SER A 89 -15.24 -8.14 11.59
CA SER A 89 -15.27 -9.11 10.49
C SER A 89 -14.80 -10.49 10.94
N LYS A 90 -15.73 -11.44 11.02
CA LYS A 90 -15.45 -12.85 11.36
C LYS A 90 -14.46 -13.48 10.38
N SER A 91 -14.65 -13.25 9.08
CA SER A 91 -13.76 -13.81 8.04
C SER A 91 -12.34 -13.26 8.15
N ALA A 92 -12.18 -11.98 8.47
CA ALA A 92 -10.85 -11.40 8.67
C ALA A 92 -10.18 -11.91 9.95
N MET A 93 -10.95 -12.09 11.03
CA MET A 93 -10.45 -12.71 12.26
C MET A 93 -9.93 -14.14 12.01
N GLU A 94 -10.58 -14.93 11.15
CA GLU A 94 -10.10 -16.27 10.81
C GLU A 94 -8.82 -16.23 9.95
N ARG A 95 -8.73 -15.33 8.96
CA ARG A 95 -7.48 -15.12 8.21
C ARG A 95 -6.33 -14.70 9.13
N LEU A 96 -6.59 -13.76 10.05
CA LEU A 96 -5.62 -13.27 11.02
C LEU A 96 -5.11 -14.42 11.93
N LYS A 97 -6.02 -15.23 12.48
CA LYS A 97 -5.66 -16.43 13.26
C LYS A 97 -4.83 -17.42 12.45
N ARG A 98 -5.24 -17.71 11.21
CA ARG A 98 -4.55 -18.66 10.33
C ARG A 98 -3.14 -18.17 9.96
N GLY A 99 -2.98 -16.90 9.61
CA GLY A 99 -1.68 -16.31 9.29
C GLY A 99 -0.72 -16.31 10.49
N ILE A 100 -1.21 -16.00 11.70
CA ILE A 100 -0.40 -16.09 12.93
C ILE A 100 0.08 -17.52 13.20
N ILE A 101 -0.80 -18.51 13.02
CA ILE A 101 -0.43 -19.94 13.17
C ILE A 101 0.60 -20.33 12.11
N HIS A 102 0.42 -19.90 10.86
CA HIS A 102 1.32 -20.21 9.75
C HIS A 102 2.71 -19.61 9.95
N ALA A 103 2.80 -18.31 10.23
CA ALA A 103 4.06 -17.63 10.56
C ALA A 103 4.80 -18.31 11.73
N ARG A 104 4.07 -18.74 12.77
CA ARG A 104 4.65 -19.46 13.91
C ARG A 104 5.17 -20.85 13.54
N GLY A 105 4.54 -21.54 12.58
CA GLY A 105 5.04 -22.79 12.01
C GLY A 105 6.36 -22.56 11.26
N LEU A 106 6.30 -21.66 10.28
CA LEU A 106 7.43 -21.29 9.42
C LEU A 106 8.67 -20.85 10.21
N VAL A 107 8.51 -20.03 11.27
CA VAL A 107 9.62 -19.62 12.13
C VAL A 107 10.26 -20.81 12.87
N ARG A 108 9.48 -21.81 13.31
CA ARG A 108 10.05 -23.02 13.94
C ARG A 108 10.87 -23.83 12.94
N GLU A 109 10.40 -23.92 11.70
CA GLU A 109 11.13 -24.59 10.61
C GLU A 109 12.42 -23.84 10.23
N CYS A 110 12.43 -22.51 10.26
CA CYS A 110 13.64 -21.69 10.07
C CYS A 110 14.67 -21.90 11.19
N LEU A 111 14.22 -21.96 12.44
CA LEU A 111 15.10 -22.22 13.59
C LEU A 111 15.73 -23.63 13.49
N ALA A 112 14.92 -24.66 13.26
CA ALA A 112 15.40 -26.03 13.12
C ALA A 112 16.37 -26.23 11.93
N GLU A 113 16.14 -25.52 10.82
CA GLU A 113 17.07 -25.50 9.67
C GLU A 113 18.41 -24.89 10.06
N THR A 114 18.38 -23.76 10.77
CA THR A 114 19.58 -23.02 11.20
C THR A 114 20.40 -23.85 12.19
N GLU A 115 19.75 -24.55 13.12
CA GLU A 115 20.40 -25.49 14.05
C GLU A 115 21.04 -26.69 13.34
N ARG A 116 20.47 -27.14 12.21
CA ARG A 116 21.08 -28.18 11.35
C ARG A 116 22.30 -27.64 10.59
N ASN A 117 22.18 -26.46 9.98
CA ASN A 117 23.26 -25.86 9.21
C ASN A 117 24.47 -25.51 10.09
N ALA A 118 24.25 -25.12 11.35
CA ALA A 118 25.31 -24.86 12.33
C ALA A 118 25.97 -26.14 12.92
N ARG A 119 25.45 -27.33 12.59
CA ARG A 119 26.00 -28.64 13.00
C ARG A 119 26.60 -29.43 11.82
N SER A 120 26.56 -28.87 10.62
CA SER A 120 27.05 -29.46 9.37
C SER A 120 28.40 -28.85 8.98
#